data_AF-A0A654U4L4-F1
#
_entry.id   AF-A0A654U4L4-F1
#
_cell.length_a   1.000
_cell.length_b   1.000
_cell.length_c   1.000
_cell.angle_alpha   90.00
_cell.angle_beta   90.00
_cell.angle_gamma   90.00
#
_symmetry.space_group_name_H-M   'P 1'
#
loop_
_entity.id
_entity.type
_entity.pdbx_description
1 polymer ?
#
loop_
_entity_poly.entity_id
_entity_poly.type
_entity_poly.pdbx_seq_one_letter_code
_entity_poly.pdbx_strand_id
1 'polypeptide(L)' 'MRDYVLHRPGAAEFLESYHRLLSLVVDGYRREGKRYMTIAIGCTGGKHRSVAIAEALMGLLRSDQQLSVRALHRDLGRE' A
#
# COMPACT_ATOMS: atom_id res chain seq x y z
N MET A 1 9.00 -3.72 14.46
CA MET A 1 8.11 -2.54 14.24
C MET A 1 6.94 -2.87 13.32
N ARG A 2 7.16 -3.44 12.12
CA ARG A 2 6.08 -3.82 11.20
C ARG A 2 5.03 -4.71 11.87
N ASP A 3 5.46 -5.79 12.51
CA ASP A 3 4.53 -6.74 13.13
C ASP A 3 3.71 -6.07 14.23
N TYR A 4 4.30 -5.17 15.02
CA TYR A 4 3.57 -4.39 16.02
C TYR A 4 2.44 -3.55 15.43
N VAL A 5 2.63 -2.97 14.23
CA VAL A 5 1.57 -2.21 13.53
C VAL A 5 0.49 -3.17 13.00
N LEU A 6 0.90 -4.29 12.40
CA LEU A 6 -0.02 -5.24 11.76
C LEU A 6 -0.86 -6.05 12.75
N HIS A 7 -0.42 -6.20 14.00
CA HIS A 7 -1.19 -6.87 15.06
C HIS A 7 -2.16 -5.92 15.79
N ARG A 8 -2.25 -4.65 15.39
CA ARG A 8 -3.23 -3.74 15.99
C ARG A 8 -4.66 -4.12 15.58
N PRO A 9 -5.64 -3.98 16.49
CA PRO A 9 -7.04 -4.12 16.13
C PRO A 9 -7.39 -3.25 14.91
N GLY A 10 -8.07 -3.85 13.92
CA GLY A 10 -8.46 -3.17 12.68
C GLY A 10 -7.38 -3.09 11.60
N ALA A 11 -6.13 -3.48 11.84
CA ALA A 11 -5.07 -3.40 10.82
C ALA A 11 -5.35 -4.35 9.62
N ALA A 12 -5.80 -5.57 9.89
CA ALA A 12 -6.18 -6.53 8.85
C ALA A 12 -7.39 -6.03 8.04
N GLU A 13 -8.44 -5.57 8.72
CA GLU A 13 -9.64 -5.02 8.08
C GLU A 13 -9.32 -3.80 7.20
N PHE A 14 -8.44 -2.92 7.69
CA PHE A 14 -7.95 -1.78 6.94
C PHE A 14 -7.25 -2.21 5.64
N LEU A 15 -6.34 -3.20 5.73
CA LEU A 15 -5.59 -3.71 4.57
C LEU A 15 -6.51 -4.37 3.55
N GLU A 16 -7.45 -5.22 3.99
CA GLU A 16 -8.41 -5.87 3.10
C GLU A 16 -9.32 -4.86 2.39
N SER A 17 -9.81 -3.87 3.13
CA SER A 17 -10.66 -2.80 2.57
C SER A 17 -9.91 -1.98 1.53
N TYR A 18 -8.66 -1.59 1.83
CA TYR A 18 -7.81 -0.86 0.88
C TYR A 18 -7.44 -1.70 -0.33
N HIS A 19 -7.11 -2.98 -0.13
CA HIS A 19 -6.80 -3.89 -1.23
C HIS A 19 -7.98 -3.99 -2.20
N ARG A 20 -9.20 -4.22 -1.69
CA ARG A 20 -10.42 -4.25 -2.49
C ARG A 20 -10.64 -2.95 -3.26
N LEU A 21 -10.49 -1.80 -2.61
CA LEU A 21 -10.62 -0.50 -3.27
C LEU A 21 -9.61 -0.37 -4.41
N LEU A 22 -8.35 -0.71 -4.17
CA LEU A 22 -7.30 -0.59 -5.19
C LEU A 22 -7.50 -1.54 -6.36
N SER A 23 -7.99 -2.76 -6.15
CA SER A 23 -8.35 -3.67 -7.25
C SER A 23 -9.37 -3.04 -8.20
N LEU A 24 -10.42 -2.41 -7.65
CA LEU A 24 -11.44 -1.72 -8.46
C LEU A 24 -10.84 -0.55 -9.26
N VAL A 25 -9.95 0.23 -8.64
CA VAL A 25 -9.29 1.37 -9.30
C VAL A 25 -8.32 0.90 -10.38
N VAL A 26 -7.53 -0.15 -10.11
CA VAL A 26 -6.60 -0.76 -11.07
C VAL A 26 -7.34 -1.18 -12.35
N ASP A 27 -8.49 -1.84 -12.21
CA ASP A 27 -9.28 -2.24 -13.37
C ASP A 27 -9.80 -1.05 -14.17
N GLY A 28 -10.16 0.04 -13.50
CA GLY A 28 -10.47 1.31 -14.16
C GLY A 28 -9.29 1.87 -14.96
N TYR A 29 -8.11 1.91 -14.35
CA TYR A 29 -6.88 2.38 -15.01
C TYR A 29 -6.53 1.54 -16.24
N ARG A 30 -6.69 0.22 -16.17
CA ARG A 30 -6.48 -0.70 -17.29
C ARG A 30 -7.42 -0.37 -18.46
N ARG A 31 -8.72 -0.22 -18.21
CA ARG A 31 -9.71 0.11 -19.25
C ARG A 31 -9.41 1.45 -19.92
N GLU A 32 -8.93 2.43 -19.17
CA GLU A 32 -8.56 3.75 -19.69
C GLU A 32 -7.15 3.80 -20.32
N GLY A 33 -6.41 2.69 -20.33
CA GLY A 33 -5.04 2.65 -20.87
C GLY A 33 -4.01 3.44 -20.04
N LYS A 34 -4.33 3.78 -18.79
CA LYS A 34 -3.42 4.49 -17.88
C LYS A 34 -2.37 3.54 -17.34
N ARG A 35 -1.10 3.92 -17.49
CA ARG A 35 0.04 3.04 -17.18
C ARG A 35 0.55 3.12 -15.74
N TYR A 36 0.27 4.22 -15.04
CA TYR A 36 0.84 4.48 -13.73
C TYR A 36 -0.22 4.97 -12.76
N MET A 37 -0.16 4.45 -11.54
CA MET A 37 -0.94 4.89 -10.39
C MET A 37 -0.01 5.08 -9.20
N THR A 38 -0.04 6.27 -8.59
CA THR A 38 0.76 6.58 -7.39
C THR A 38 -0.17 6.70 -6.19
N ILE A 39 0.14 5.94 -5.14
CA ILE A 39 -0.65 5.91 -3.91
C ILE A 39 0.24 6.39 -2.77
N ALA A 40 -0.17 7.46 -2.09
CA ALA A 40 0.53 7.98 -0.93
C ALA A 40 -0.13 7.48 0.36
N ILE A 41 0.65 6.86 1.24
CA ILE A 41 0.21 6.40 2.56
C ILE A 41 0.99 7.18 3.63
N GLY A 42 0.27 7.98 4.41
CA GLY A 42 0.86 8.90 5.39
C GLY A 42 0.60 8.48 6.83
N CYS A 43 1.59 8.70 7.70
CA CYS A 43 1.40 8.79 9.13
C CYS A 43 2.19 9.99 9.65
N THR A 44 1.91 10.47 10.86
CA THR A 44 2.49 11.73 11.39
C THR A 44 4.01 11.82 11.21
N GLY A 45 4.76 10.78 11.57
CA GLY A 45 6.21 10.76 11.48
C GLY A 45 6.77 10.08 10.23
N GLY A 46 5.94 9.58 9.31
CA GLY A 46 6.37 8.95 8.06
C GLY A 46 7.20 7.65 8.15
N LYS A 47 7.61 7.22 9.35
CA LYS A 47 8.63 6.16 9.55
C LYS A 47 8.08 4.81 10.04
N HIS A 48 6.82 4.73 10.45
CA HIS A 48 6.28 3.56 11.16
C HIS A 48 5.02 2.98 10.52
N ARG A 49 3.87 3.60 10.73
CA ARG A 49 2.57 3.09 10.28
C ARG A 49 2.46 3.12 8.76
N SER A 50 2.83 4.24 8.14
CA SER A 50 2.85 4.38 6.68
C SER A 50 3.71 3.32 6.01
N VAL A 51 4.93 3.12 6.51
CA VAL A 51 5.89 2.14 5.99
C VAL A 51 5.33 0.72 6.10
N ALA A 52 4.84 0.34 7.30
CA ALA A 52 4.30 -1.00 7.53
C ALA A 52 3.09 -1.32 6.64
N ILE A 53 2.15 -0.37 6.51
CA ILE A 53 0.96 -0.53 5.68
C ILE A 53 1.32 -0.56 4.18
N ALA A 54 2.22 0.30 3.72
CA ALA A 54 2.65 0.33 2.32
C ALA A 54 3.31 -0.99 1.89
N GLU A 55 4.19 -1.54 2.73
CA GLU A 55 4.83 -2.84 2.49
C GLU A 55 3.82 -3.99 2.49
N ALA A 56 2.88 -3.99 3.44
CA ALA A 56 1.86 -5.04 3.51
C ALA A 56 0.92 -5.00 2.29
N LEU A 57 0.46 -3.80 1.90
CA LEU A 57 -0.43 -3.61 0.76
C LEU A 57 0.27 -3.96 -0.57
N MET A 58 1.55 -3.63 -0.70
CA MET A 58 2.37 -4.09 -1.83
C MET A 58 2.41 -5.62 -1.89
N GLY A 59 2.55 -6.30 -0.75
CA GLY A 59 2.51 -7.76 -0.68
C GLY A 59 1.19 -8.34 -1.23
N LEU A 60 0.06 -7.73 -0.88
CA LEU A 60 -1.27 -8.13 -1.37
C LEU A 60 -1.41 -7.89 -2.89
N LEU A 61 -1.01 -6.70 -3.36
CA LEU A 61 -1.14 -6.32 -4.77
C LEU A 61 -0.24 -7.13 -5.71
N ARG A 62 0.88 -7.69 -5.21
CA ARG A 62 1.75 -8.60 -5.97
C ARG A 62 1.10 -9.93 -6.34
N SER A 63 -0.05 -10.26 -5.77
CA SER A 63 -0.83 -11.43 -6.20
C SER A 63 -1.38 -11.27 -7.63
N ASP A 64 -1.53 -10.04 -8.12
CA ASP A 64 -1.86 -9.76 -9.51
C ASP A 64 -0.57 -9.70 -10.35
N GLN A 65 -0.36 -10.73 -11.19
CA GLN A 65 0.83 -10.88 -12.03
C GLN A 65 0.98 -9.82 -13.12
N GLN A 66 -0.08 -9.05 -13.42
CA GLN A 66 -0.04 -7.98 -14.40
C GLN A 66 0.36 -6.63 -13.78
N LEU A 67 0.59 -6.57 -12.46
CA LEU A 67 1.02 -5.36 -11.76
C LEU A 67 2.52 -5.37 -11.45
N SER A 68 3.19 -4.27 -11.78
CA SER A 68 4.52 -3.95 -11.26
C SER A 68 4.37 -2.98 -10.10
N VAL A 69 4.57 -3.47 -8.87
CA VAL A 69 4.35 -2.70 -7.64
C VAL A 69 5.67 -2.38 -6.96
N ARG A 70 5.89 -1.11 -6.63
CA ARG A 70 7.08 -0.60 -5.92
C ARG A 70 6.64 0.31 -4.78
N ALA A 71 7.29 0.19 -3.63
CA ALA A 71 7.12 1.08 -2.50
C ALA A 71 8.32 2.06 -2.40
N LEU A 72 8.05 3.31 -2.06
CA LEU A 72 9.05 4.33 -1.77
C LEU A 72 8.72 5.00 -0.43
N HIS A 73 9.67 4.97 0.50
CA HIS A 73 9.50 5.50 1.86
C HIS A 73 10.18 6.86 1.99
N ARG A 74 9.45 7.93 1.66
CA ARG A 74 9.97 9.31 1.57
C ARG A 74 10.75 9.76 2.83
N ASP A 75 10.26 9.39 4.00
CA ASP A 75 10.75 9.91 5.28
C ASP A 75 11.71 8.95 6.00
N LEU A 76 12.01 7.78 5.41
CA LEU A 76 12.91 6.77 5.98
C LEU A 76 14.37 7.10 5.58
N GLY A 77 15.30 7.12 6.53
CA GLY A 77 16.70 7.50 6.31
C GLY A 77 16.94 9.01 6.13
N ARG A 78 15.92 9.84 6.39
CA ARG A 78 16.09 11.28 6.63
C ARG A 78 16.34 11.49 8.12
N GLU A 79 17.62 11.54 8.47
CA GLU A 79 18.17 11.91 9.77
C GLU A 79 19.45 12.72 9.58
#